data_AF-A0A4R3EBR6-F1
#
_entry.id   AF-A0A4R3EBR6-F1
#
_cell.length_a   1.000
_cell.length_b   1.000
_cell.length_c   1.000
_cell.angle_alpha   90.00
_cell.angle_beta   90.00
_cell.angle_gamma   90.00
#
_symmetry.space_group_name_H-M   'P 1'
#
loop_
_entity.id
_entity.type
_entity.pdbx_description
1 polymer ?
#
loop_
_entity_poly.entity_id
_entity_poly.type
_entity_poly.pdbx_seq_one_letter_code
_entity_poly.pdbx_strand_id
1 'polypeptide(L)'
;MSDTALPDGLMTLFKTGARALVLACAAPGQTGPQRVESITGFSQGQISKWGSENDPALMPLHVVGILEAASGKPIMTRMLATLTGHRLEALAEGGDAQVDLMTDIVRITGSHARFQSTAADALEDQKLTPGEVKELIKSGMAHMDQMSALLRRLAPLAGA
;
A
#
# COMPACT_ATOMS: atom_id res chain seq x y z
N MET A 1 1.94 28.00 8.85
CA MET A 1 2.08 26.53 8.92
C MET A 1 2.33 26.22 10.38
N SER A 2 1.30 25.79 11.11
CA SER A 2 1.39 25.53 12.54
C SER A 2 2.42 24.42 12.77
N ASP A 3 3.37 24.68 13.66
CA ASP A 3 4.41 23.75 14.09
C ASP A 3 3.76 22.66 14.94
N THR A 4 3.12 21.69 14.27
CA THR A 4 2.53 20.53 14.93
C THR A 4 3.69 19.63 15.34
N ALA A 5 4.17 19.81 16.58
CA ALA A 5 5.09 18.87 17.21
C ALA A 5 4.58 17.44 16.93
N LEU A 6 5.46 16.55 16.42
CA LEU A 6 5.08 15.16 16.19
C LEU A 6 4.48 14.62 17.49
N PRO A 7 3.27 14.01 17.48
CA PRO A 7 2.67 13.46 18.68
C PRO A 7 3.67 12.56 19.41
N ASP A 8 3.82 12.77 20.73
CA ASP A 8 4.84 12.21 21.64
C ASP A 8 4.89 10.67 21.76
N GLY A 9 4.21 9.93 20.86
CA GLY A 9 4.23 8.47 20.80
C GLY A 9 4.39 7.88 19.39
N LEU A 10 4.57 8.71 18.36
CA LEU A 10 4.67 8.21 16.98
C LEU A 10 5.85 7.26 16.78
N MET A 11 7.01 7.59 17.37
CA MET A 11 8.19 6.72 17.31
C MET A 11 7.88 5.35 17.91
N THR A 12 7.38 5.31 19.15
CA THR A 12 7.00 4.06 19.83
C THR A 12 5.94 3.28 19.06
N LEU A 13 5.00 3.96 18.41
CA LEU A 13 4.00 3.33 17.55
C LEU A 13 4.66 2.64 16.34
N PHE A 14 5.57 3.32 15.64
CA PHE A 14 6.34 2.72 14.54
C PHE A 14 7.20 1.54 14.99
N LYS A 15 7.87 1.65 16.14
CA LYS A 15 8.66 0.58 16.75
C LYS A 15 7.79 -0.63 17.10
N THR A 16 6.63 -0.39 17.68
CA THR A 16 5.67 -1.45 18.04
C THR A 16 5.10 -2.13 16.79
N GLY A 17 4.75 -1.35 15.77
CA GLY A 17 4.31 -1.88 14.47
C GLY A 17 5.38 -2.74 13.80
N ALA A 18 6.65 -2.30 13.83
CA ALA A 18 7.78 -3.06 13.31
C ALA A 18 7.97 -4.41 14.06
N ARG A 19 7.90 -4.42 15.40
CA ARG A 19 7.93 -5.68 16.19
C ARG A 19 6.80 -6.61 15.80
N ALA A 20 5.57 -6.09 15.72
CA ALA A 20 4.39 -6.87 15.37
C ALA A 20 4.50 -7.48 13.97
N LEU A 21 5.01 -6.72 12.99
CA LEU A 21 5.23 -7.20 11.62
C LEU A 21 6.31 -8.31 11.57
N VAL A 22 7.43 -8.12 12.27
CA VAL A 22 8.48 -9.17 12.37
C VAL A 22 7.93 -10.45 13.00
N LEU A 23 7.14 -10.35 14.07
CA LEU A 23 6.50 -11.50 14.71
C LEU A 23 5.48 -12.19 13.79
N ALA A 24 4.74 -11.41 13.01
CA ALA A 24 3.76 -11.93 12.06
C ALA A 24 4.37 -12.75 10.93
N CYS A 25 5.68 -12.59 10.67
CA CYS A 25 6.44 -13.39 9.70
C CYS A 25 6.91 -14.75 10.25
N ALA A 26 6.71 -15.09 11.53
CA ALA A 26 7.12 -16.38 12.06
C ALA A 26 6.49 -17.55 11.29
N ALA A 27 7.25 -18.63 11.09
CA ALA A 27 6.83 -19.83 10.36
C ALA A 27 7.21 -21.10 11.14
N PRO A 28 6.61 -22.28 10.88
CA PRO A 28 6.98 -23.51 11.58
C PRO A 28 8.49 -23.79 11.49
N GLY A 29 9.15 -23.90 12.65
CA GLY A 29 10.59 -24.12 12.75
C GLY A 29 11.48 -22.87 12.57
N GLN A 30 10.91 -21.68 12.40
CA GLN A 30 11.66 -20.43 12.21
C GLN A 30 11.05 -19.26 13.00
N THR A 31 11.87 -18.53 13.76
CA THR A 31 11.41 -17.32 14.45
C THR A 31 11.13 -16.19 13.46
N GLY A 32 10.33 -15.19 13.87
CA GLY A 32 10.08 -13.99 13.06
C GLY A 32 11.36 -13.34 12.52
N PRO A 33 12.34 -13.00 13.38
CA PRO A 33 13.61 -12.43 12.92
C PRO A 33 14.37 -13.31 11.93
N GLN A 34 14.43 -14.63 12.16
CA GLN A 34 15.08 -15.56 11.22
C GLN A 34 14.38 -15.56 9.85
N ARG A 35 13.04 -15.51 9.83
CA ARG A 35 12.28 -15.45 8.58
C ARG A 35 12.54 -14.14 7.85
N VAL A 36 12.49 -13.02 8.57
CA VAL A 36 12.75 -11.69 8.00
C VAL A 36 14.15 -11.60 7.42
N GLU A 37 15.16 -12.14 8.11
CA GLU A 37 16.54 -12.24 7.61
C GLU A 37 16.59 -13.04 6.29
N SER A 38 15.91 -14.19 6.22
CA SER A 38 15.88 -15.00 4.99
C SER A 38 15.17 -14.34 3.81
N ILE A 39 14.17 -13.47 4.07
CA ILE A 39 13.40 -12.78 3.02
C ILE A 39 14.12 -11.52 2.53
N THR A 40 14.82 -10.82 3.42
CA THR A 40 15.28 -9.44 3.16
C THR A 40 16.80 -9.28 3.13
N GLY A 41 17.55 -10.25 3.64
CA GLY A 41 19.01 -10.20 3.75
C GLY A 41 19.54 -9.31 4.89
N PHE A 42 18.67 -8.64 5.65
CA PHE A 42 19.08 -7.89 6.84
C PHE A 42 19.41 -8.83 8.00
N SER A 43 20.51 -8.57 8.70
CA SER A 43 20.90 -9.37 9.87
C SER A 43 19.90 -9.24 11.01
N GLN A 44 19.81 -10.26 11.87
CA GLN A 44 18.95 -10.21 13.08
C GLN A 44 19.26 -9.02 13.99
N GLY A 45 20.52 -8.58 14.04
CA GLY A 45 20.91 -7.38 14.79
C GLY A 45 20.28 -6.10 14.22
N GLN A 46 20.24 -5.95 12.89
CA GLN A 46 19.56 -4.83 12.24
C GLN A 46 18.04 -4.92 12.43
N ILE A 47 17.47 -6.12 12.33
CA ILE A 47 16.03 -6.35 12.53
C ILE A 47 15.61 -5.98 13.95
N SER A 48 16.41 -6.36 14.95
CA SER A 48 16.16 -6.03 16.36
C SER A 48 16.09 -4.51 16.60
N LYS A 49 16.94 -3.73 15.92
CA LYS A 49 16.97 -2.26 16.05
C LYS A 49 15.67 -1.60 15.59
N TRP A 50 15.02 -2.13 14.55
CA TRP A 50 13.74 -1.59 14.07
C TRP A 50 12.64 -1.63 15.11
N GLY A 51 12.71 -2.59 16.03
CA GLY A 51 11.81 -2.68 17.17
C GLY A 51 12.37 -2.05 18.44
N SER A 52 13.62 -1.62 18.54
CA SER A 52 14.17 -1.10 19.80
C SER A 52 13.75 0.34 20.05
N GLU A 53 13.34 0.69 21.28
CA GLU A 53 13.15 2.11 21.69
C GLU A 53 14.50 2.84 21.86
N ASN A 54 15.59 2.09 22.06
CA ASN A 54 16.92 2.64 22.32
C ASN A 54 17.72 2.94 21.04
N ASP A 55 17.17 2.64 19.86
CA ASP A 55 17.82 2.86 18.57
C ASP A 55 16.89 3.71 17.69
N PRO A 56 17.35 4.78 17.02
CA PRO A 56 16.49 5.60 16.17
C PRO A 56 16.11 4.95 14.83
N ALA A 57 16.74 3.84 14.44
CA ALA A 57 16.52 3.22 13.13
C ALA A 57 15.10 2.65 12.99
N LEU A 58 14.36 3.10 11.98
CA LEU A 58 13.06 2.54 11.62
C LEU A 58 13.21 1.44 10.56
N MET A 59 12.20 0.55 10.49
CA MET A 59 12.11 -0.42 9.42
C MET A 59 11.98 0.30 8.07
N PRO A 60 12.83 0.02 7.07
CA PRO A 60 12.72 0.65 5.76
C PRO A 60 11.39 0.34 5.07
N LEU A 61 10.82 1.29 4.32
CA LEU A 61 9.52 1.14 3.68
C LEU A 61 9.46 -0.06 2.72
N HIS A 62 10.54 -0.33 1.98
CA HIS A 62 10.59 -1.49 1.09
C HIS A 62 10.51 -2.81 1.87
N VAL A 63 11.12 -2.88 3.06
CA VAL A 63 11.02 -4.05 3.96
C VAL A 63 9.58 -4.23 4.43
N VAL A 64 8.91 -3.14 4.84
CA VAL A 64 7.50 -3.19 5.23
C VAL A 64 6.65 -3.81 4.11
N GLY A 65 6.78 -3.32 2.88
CA GLY A 65 6.04 -3.86 1.73
C GLY A 65 6.31 -5.34 1.49
N ILE A 66 7.57 -5.76 1.54
CA ILE A 66 7.97 -7.17 1.35
C ILE A 66 7.36 -8.06 2.44
N LEU A 67 7.44 -7.64 3.72
CA LEU A 67 6.97 -8.45 4.84
C LEU A 67 5.45 -8.53 4.93
N GLU A 68 4.73 -7.44 4.62
CA GLU A 68 3.27 -7.45 4.57
C GLU A 68 2.75 -8.32 3.43
N ALA A 69 3.42 -8.29 2.27
CA ALA A 69 3.12 -9.19 1.15
C ALA A 69 3.39 -10.66 1.52
N ALA A 70 4.53 -10.94 2.15
CA ALA A 70 4.91 -12.30 2.54
C ALA A 70 4.03 -12.89 3.66
N SER A 71 3.55 -12.05 4.58
CA SER A 71 2.71 -12.48 5.71
C SER A 71 1.21 -12.39 5.44
N GLY A 72 0.80 -11.70 4.38
CA GLY A 72 -0.61 -11.39 4.07
C GLY A 72 -1.27 -10.45 5.09
N LYS A 73 -0.49 -9.78 5.94
CA LYS A 73 -0.97 -8.99 7.07
C LYS A 73 -0.52 -7.53 6.94
N PRO A 74 -1.42 -6.58 6.61
CA PRO A 74 -1.06 -5.18 6.40
C PRO A 74 -0.97 -4.41 7.74
N ILE A 75 -0.04 -4.80 8.63
CA ILE A 75 0.08 -4.23 9.99
C ILE A 75 0.50 -2.76 9.98
N MET A 76 1.61 -2.44 9.32
CA MET A 76 2.14 -1.08 9.20
C MET A 76 1.25 -0.23 8.28
N THR A 77 0.76 -0.79 7.17
CA THR A 77 -0.14 -0.07 6.27
C THR A 77 -1.45 0.29 6.97
N ARG A 78 -2.01 -0.61 7.81
CA ARG A 78 -3.21 -0.31 8.61
C ARG A 78 -2.94 0.77 9.63
N MET A 79 -1.79 0.73 10.28
CA MET A 79 -1.36 1.75 11.24
C MET A 79 -1.23 3.11 10.57
N LEU A 80 -0.57 3.20 9.41
CA LEU A 80 -0.43 4.44 8.63
C LEU A 80 -1.78 4.99 8.16
N ALA A 81 -2.68 4.12 7.68
CA ALA A 81 -4.04 4.51 7.33
C ALA A 81 -4.78 5.09 8.54
N THR A 82 -4.67 4.42 9.70
CA THR A 82 -5.34 4.85 10.94
C THR A 82 -4.84 6.22 11.41
N LEU A 83 -3.53 6.45 11.37
CA LEU A 83 -2.92 7.74 11.74
C LEU A 83 -3.42 8.92 10.89
N THR A 84 -3.88 8.64 9.68
CA THR A 84 -4.38 9.65 8.74
C THR A 84 -5.91 9.67 8.63
N GLY A 85 -6.63 8.95 9.50
CA GLY A 85 -8.09 8.90 9.51
C GLY A 85 -8.71 7.99 8.44
N HIS A 86 -7.93 7.12 7.82
CA HIS A 86 -8.37 6.17 6.81
C HIS A 86 -8.54 4.75 7.38
N ARG A 87 -9.31 3.91 6.68
CA ARG A 87 -9.49 2.49 6.98
C ARG A 87 -9.02 1.65 5.80
N LEU A 88 -8.30 0.55 6.09
CA LEU A 88 -8.02 -0.48 5.11
C LEU A 88 -9.16 -1.50 5.05
N GLU A 89 -9.69 -1.69 3.84
CA GLU A 89 -10.63 -2.74 3.50
C GLU A 89 -9.94 -3.83 2.69
N ALA A 90 -10.26 -5.08 2.99
CA ALA A 90 -9.78 -6.20 2.19
C ALA A 90 -10.52 -6.19 0.84
N LEU A 91 -9.77 -6.26 -0.26
CA LEU A 91 -10.37 -6.52 -1.56
C LEU A 91 -10.93 -7.95 -1.53
N ALA A 92 -12.15 -8.15 -2.03
CA ALA A 92 -12.71 -9.49 -2.19
C ALA A 92 -11.74 -10.36 -3.00
N GLU A 93 -11.55 -11.62 -2.58
CA GLU A 93 -10.76 -12.61 -3.32
C GLU A 93 -11.45 -12.90 -4.66
N GLY A 94 -11.19 -12.05 -5.64
CA GLY A 94 -11.73 -12.13 -6.99
C GLY A 94 -10.71 -12.75 -7.93
N GLY A 95 -10.78 -14.08 -8.03
CA GLY A 95 -10.46 -14.89 -9.20
C GLY A 95 -9.06 -14.75 -9.78
N ASP A 96 -8.24 -15.77 -9.54
CA ASP A 96 -7.08 -16.15 -10.34
C ASP A 96 -7.53 -16.65 -11.74
N ALA A 97 -8.35 -15.84 -12.42
CA ALA A 97 -8.54 -16.04 -13.84
C ALA A 97 -7.20 -15.73 -14.50
N GLN A 98 -6.75 -16.61 -15.39
CA GLN A 98 -5.67 -16.35 -16.32
C GLN A 98 -6.10 -15.14 -17.18
N VAL A 99 -5.88 -13.93 -16.67
CA VAL A 99 -6.34 -12.70 -17.29
C VAL A 99 -5.29 -12.25 -18.28
N ASP A 100 -5.73 -12.09 -19.52
CA ASP A 100 -4.97 -11.50 -20.60
C ASP A 100 -4.60 -10.05 -20.27
N LEU A 101 -3.29 -9.77 -20.14
CA LEU A 101 -2.75 -8.42 -19.89
C LEU A 101 -3.21 -7.42 -20.95
N MET A 102 -3.44 -7.86 -22.20
CA MET A 102 -3.95 -6.98 -23.25
C MET A 102 -5.38 -6.52 -22.93
N THR A 103 -6.22 -7.41 -22.41
CA THR A 103 -7.57 -7.07 -21.95
C THR A 103 -7.54 -6.03 -20.81
N ASP A 104 -6.59 -6.14 -19.88
CA ASP A 104 -6.41 -5.15 -18.81
C ASP A 104 -5.95 -3.78 -19.34
N ILE A 105 -4.98 -3.77 -20.25
CA ILE A 105 -4.50 -2.55 -20.91
C ILE A 105 -5.65 -1.86 -21.63
N VAL A 106 -6.43 -2.59 -22.44
CA VAL A 106 -7.60 -2.04 -23.15
C VAL A 106 -8.63 -1.48 -22.16
N ARG A 107 -8.89 -2.18 -21.06
CA ARG A 107 -9.83 -1.72 -20.02
C ARG A 107 -9.36 -0.42 -19.36
N ILE A 108 -8.06 -0.30 -19.05
CA ILE A 108 -7.44 0.89 -18.45
C ILE A 108 -7.44 2.06 -19.43
N THR A 109 -7.07 1.83 -20.69
CA THR A 109 -7.16 2.86 -21.73
C THR A 109 -8.60 3.36 -21.87
N GLY A 110 -9.57 2.45 -21.86
CA GLY A 110 -10.99 2.81 -21.88
C GLY A 110 -11.44 3.63 -20.66
N SER A 111 -10.98 3.30 -19.45
CA SER A 111 -11.32 4.10 -18.26
C SER A 111 -10.63 5.46 -18.24
N HIS A 112 -9.38 5.53 -18.71
CA HIS A 112 -8.66 6.78 -18.87
C HIS A 112 -9.38 7.71 -19.86
N ALA A 113 -9.78 7.20 -21.01
CA ALA A 113 -10.52 7.96 -22.02
C ALA A 113 -11.87 8.47 -21.48
N ARG A 114 -12.60 7.65 -20.70
CA ARG A 114 -13.84 8.09 -20.05
C ARG A 114 -13.59 9.20 -19.03
N PHE A 115 -12.58 9.04 -18.16
CA PHE A 115 -12.19 10.09 -17.22
C PHE A 115 -11.82 11.39 -17.94
N GLN A 116 -10.99 11.30 -18.99
CA GLN A 116 -10.59 12.46 -19.79
C GLN A 116 -11.78 13.15 -20.47
N SER A 117 -12.71 12.38 -21.04
CA SER A 117 -13.94 12.94 -21.64
C SER A 117 -14.77 13.68 -20.59
N THR A 118 -15.04 13.04 -19.45
CA THR A 118 -15.79 13.68 -18.36
C THR A 118 -15.08 14.93 -17.83
N ALA A 119 -13.74 14.91 -17.76
CA ALA A 119 -12.94 16.07 -17.35
C ALA A 119 -12.99 17.19 -18.37
N ALA A 120 -12.94 16.87 -19.67
CA ALA A 120 -13.04 17.85 -20.73
C ALA A 120 -14.42 18.53 -20.74
N ASP A 121 -15.49 17.74 -20.63
CA ASP A 121 -16.87 18.25 -20.59
C ASP A 121 -17.09 19.14 -19.36
N ALA A 122 -16.65 18.69 -18.17
CA ALA A 122 -16.79 19.43 -16.93
C ALA A 122 -15.91 20.71 -16.84
N LEU A 123 -14.87 20.81 -17.66
CA LEU A 123 -13.98 21.97 -17.70
C LEU A 123 -14.25 22.90 -18.89
N GLU A 124 -15.27 22.62 -19.71
CA GLU A 124 -15.61 23.40 -20.91
C GLU A 124 -15.86 24.88 -20.56
N ASP A 125 -16.60 25.14 -19.48
CA ASP A 125 -16.93 26.49 -19.01
C ASP A 125 -15.94 27.03 -17.95
N GLN A 126 -14.86 26.29 -17.70
CA GLN A 126 -13.85 26.53 -16.67
C GLN A 126 -14.41 26.61 -15.23
N LYS A 127 -15.60 26.08 -14.97
CA LYS A 127 -16.24 26.08 -13.65
C LYS A 127 -16.74 24.69 -13.29
N LEU A 128 -16.14 24.12 -12.26
CA LEU A 128 -16.60 22.84 -11.74
C LEU A 128 -17.76 23.01 -10.77
N THR A 129 -18.90 22.42 -11.09
CA THR A 129 -20.01 22.26 -10.15
C THR A 129 -19.75 21.11 -9.18
N PRO A 130 -20.38 21.10 -7.99
CA PRO A 130 -20.24 19.98 -7.05
C PRO A 130 -20.63 18.61 -7.63
N GLY A 131 -21.57 18.58 -8.60
CA GLY A 131 -21.99 17.36 -9.28
C GLY A 131 -20.90 16.81 -10.19
N GLU A 132 -20.27 17.67 -10.99
CA GLU A 132 -19.16 17.31 -11.88
C GLU A 132 -17.94 16.86 -11.10
N VAL A 133 -17.59 17.56 -10.01
CA VAL A 133 -16.50 17.13 -9.12
C VAL A 133 -16.75 15.72 -8.59
N LYS A 134 -18.00 15.40 -8.20
CA LYS A 134 -18.35 14.07 -7.71
C LYS A 134 -18.20 12.98 -8.78
N GLU A 135 -18.63 13.24 -10.01
CA GLU A 135 -18.47 12.29 -11.12
C GLU A 135 -17.00 12.16 -11.57
N LEU A 136 -16.21 13.23 -11.51
CA LEU A 136 -14.77 13.18 -11.75
C LEU A 136 -14.03 12.37 -10.70
N ILE A 137 -14.34 12.57 -9.43
CA ILE A 137 -13.76 11.76 -8.34
C ILE A 137 -14.12 10.28 -8.55
N LYS A 138 -15.39 9.98 -8.84
CA LYS A 138 -15.86 8.61 -9.06
C LYS A 138 -15.16 7.93 -10.25
N SER A 139 -15.06 8.61 -11.39
CA SER A 139 -14.39 8.07 -12.58
C SER A 139 -12.87 7.96 -12.39
N GLY A 140 -12.25 8.93 -11.70
CA GLY A 140 -10.84 8.90 -11.33
C GLY A 140 -10.49 7.74 -10.38
N MET A 141 -11.31 7.51 -9.35
CA MET A 141 -11.15 6.37 -8.45
C MET A 141 -11.27 5.03 -9.19
N ALA A 142 -12.26 4.90 -10.08
CA ALA A 142 -12.41 3.68 -10.89
C ALA A 142 -11.19 3.44 -11.80
N HIS A 143 -10.58 4.49 -12.35
CA HIS A 143 -9.35 4.38 -13.13
C HIS A 143 -8.16 3.96 -12.26
N MET A 144 -8.01 4.54 -11.07
CA MET A 144 -6.97 4.17 -10.10
C MET A 144 -7.07 2.70 -9.67
N ASP A 145 -8.28 2.21 -9.40
CA ASP A 145 -8.51 0.81 -9.02
C ASP A 145 -8.06 -0.16 -10.12
N GLN A 146 -8.37 0.17 -11.38
CA GLN A 146 -7.96 -0.64 -12.52
C GLN A 146 -6.44 -0.63 -12.74
N MET A 147 -5.80 0.54 -12.59
CA MET A 147 -4.34 0.65 -12.66
C MET A 147 -3.66 -0.13 -11.55
N SER A 148 -4.15 -0.02 -10.31
CA SER A 148 -3.66 -0.76 -9.15
C SER A 148 -3.75 -2.28 -9.37
N ALA A 149 -4.88 -2.75 -9.94
CA ALA A 149 -5.05 -4.16 -10.27
C ALA A 149 -4.03 -4.66 -11.29
N LEU A 150 -3.71 -3.89 -12.34
CA LEU A 150 -2.67 -4.22 -13.31
C LEU A 150 -1.28 -4.28 -12.66
N LEU A 151 -0.91 -3.26 -11.88
CA LEU A 151 0.40 -3.22 -11.21
C LEU A 151 0.59 -4.43 -10.28
N ARG A 152 -0.45 -4.83 -9.55
CA ARG A 152 -0.44 -6.05 -8.71
C ARG A 152 -0.17 -7.31 -9.54
N ARG A 153 -0.71 -7.41 -10.76
CA ARG A 153 -0.51 -8.55 -11.67
C ARG A 153 0.87 -8.56 -12.33
N LEU A 154 1.43 -7.37 -12.62
CA LEU A 154 2.77 -7.24 -13.18
C LEU A 154 3.86 -7.51 -12.14
N ALA A 155 3.63 -7.18 -10.87
CA ALA A 155 4.60 -7.34 -9.79
C ALA A 155 5.27 -8.73 -9.71
N PRO A 156 4.55 -9.87 -9.76
CA PRO A 156 5.19 -11.19 -9.77
C PRO A 156 5.94 -11.51 -11.07
N LEU A 157 5.57 -10.91 -12.21
CA LEU A 157 6.23 -11.16 -13.51
C LEU A 157 7.58 -10.44 -13.63
N ALA A 158 7.81 -9.37 -12.86
CA ALA A 158 9.06 -8.60 -12.91
C ALA A 158 10.26 -9.35 -12.31
N GLY A 159 10.03 -10.45 -11.58
CA GLY A 159 11.06 -11.31 -10.99
C GLY A 159 11.13 -12.73 -11.56
N ALA A 160 10.40 -13.01 -12.65
CA ALA A 160 10.39 -14.30 -13.35
C ALA A 160 11.47 -14.39 -14.43
#